data_AF-A0A531AI80-F1
#
_entry.id   AF-A0A531AI80-F1
#
_cell.length_a   1.000
_cell.length_b   1.000
_cell.length_c   1.000
_cell.angle_alpha   90.00
_cell.angle_beta   90.00
_cell.angle_gamma   90.00
#
_symmetry.space_group_name_H-M   'P 1'
#
loop_
_entity.id
_entity.type
_entity.pdbx_description
1 polymer ?
#
loop_
_entity_poly.entity_id
_entity_poly.type
_entity_poly.pdbx_seq_one_letter_code
_entity_poly.pdbx_strand_id
1 'polypeptide(L)'
;SVAVTYTFLSVLLTSMAGWALARYQFFGKGVVVAIILGTITLPYAVVLIPQFIMVARDFKLANTWVALIVPPLFNSLGVLFMRQSFSMMPGDLFDAARVEGVKEWRIFLFVALPLARPMLAALAIILFLASWNNYLWPLLINSKPGAMTAPVALGTLIGLTKVSWGGIMAGAVMLTVPMLVVFVLLQRHFVAGIAAGAIK
;
A
#
# COMPACT_ATOMS: atom_id res chain seq x y z
N SER A 1 -11.24 -7.03 -6.72
CA SER A 1 -11.58 -6.46 -5.40
C SER A 1 -10.76 -5.20 -5.17
N VAL A 2 -11.34 -4.16 -4.55
CA VAL A 2 -10.70 -2.84 -4.34
C VAL A 2 -9.32 -3.00 -3.69
N ALA A 3 -9.23 -3.77 -2.60
CA ALA A 3 -8.00 -3.94 -1.83
C ALA A 3 -6.87 -4.61 -2.63
N VAL A 4 -7.18 -5.61 -3.47
CA VAL A 4 -6.16 -6.29 -4.29
C VAL A 4 -5.61 -5.34 -5.36
N THR A 5 -6.50 -4.64 -6.08
CA THR A 5 -6.10 -3.67 -7.10
C THR A 5 -5.30 -2.52 -6.49
N TYR A 6 -5.76 -1.99 -5.35
CA TYR A 6 -5.04 -0.98 -4.58
C TYR A 6 -3.64 -1.46 -4.19
N THR A 7 -3.54 -2.64 -3.58
CA THR A 7 -2.26 -3.18 -3.08
C THR A 7 -1.27 -3.34 -4.21
N PHE A 8 -1.68 -3.94 -5.32
CA PHE A 8 -0.82 -4.15 -6.48
C PHE A 8 -0.27 -2.82 -7.02
N LEU A 9 -1.15 -1.85 -7.27
CA LEU A 9 -0.76 -0.55 -7.82
C LEU A 9 0.10 0.25 -6.83
N SER A 10 -0.27 0.25 -5.54
CA SER A 10 0.46 0.97 -4.52
C SER A 10 1.84 0.37 -4.28
N VAL A 11 1.98 -0.97 -4.22
CA VAL A 11 3.30 -1.63 -4.14
C VAL A 11 4.17 -1.25 -5.33
N LEU A 12 3.62 -1.27 -6.55
CA LEU A 12 4.38 -0.92 -7.76
C LEU A 12 4.85 0.54 -7.72
N LEU A 13 3.95 1.49 -7.44
CA LEU A 13 4.27 2.91 -7.37
C LEU A 13 5.27 3.24 -6.26
N THR A 14 5.05 2.70 -5.06
CA THR A 14 5.92 2.95 -3.92
C THR A 14 7.29 2.30 -4.07
N SER A 15 7.37 1.13 -4.72
CA SER A 15 8.64 0.48 -5.06
C SER A 15 9.43 1.27 -6.10
N MET A 16 8.77 1.79 -7.14
CA MET A 16 9.43 2.64 -8.14
C MET A 16 9.95 3.94 -7.53
N ALA A 17 9.13 4.62 -6.71
CA ALA A 17 9.55 5.82 -6.00
C ALA A 17 10.68 5.54 -5.01
N GLY A 18 10.58 4.44 -4.25
CA GLY A 18 11.61 3.99 -3.32
C GLY A 18 12.94 3.69 -4.01
N TRP A 19 12.90 3.01 -5.16
CA TRP A 19 14.08 2.75 -5.99
C TRP A 19 14.75 4.05 -6.44
N ALA A 20 13.96 4.97 -7.00
CA ALA A 20 14.47 6.24 -7.48
C ALA A 20 15.13 7.07 -6.36
N LEU A 21 14.49 7.13 -5.18
CA LEU A 21 15.02 7.85 -4.02
C LEU A 21 16.21 7.15 -3.36
N ALA A 22 16.37 5.85 -3.52
CA ALA A 22 17.54 5.12 -3.01
C ALA A 22 18.74 5.30 -3.95
N ARG A 23 18.53 5.12 -5.27
CA ARG A 23 19.63 4.92 -6.23
C ARG A 23 20.00 6.12 -7.07
N TYR A 24 19.07 7.02 -7.35
CA TYR A 24 19.40 8.21 -8.13
C TYR A 24 19.84 9.37 -7.25
N GLN A 25 20.83 10.11 -7.75
CA GLN A 25 21.18 11.43 -7.25
C GLN A 25 20.62 12.45 -8.24
N PHE A 26 19.74 13.32 -7.77
CA PHE A 26 19.12 14.36 -8.58
C PHE A 26 18.92 15.61 -7.74
N PHE A 27 18.91 16.76 -8.42
CA PHE A 27 18.70 18.06 -7.77
C PHE A 27 17.31 18.10 -7.09
N GLY A 28 17.27 18.45 -5.80
CA GLY A 28 16.02 18.50 -5.03
C GLY A 28 15.61 17.20 -4.33
N LYS A 29 16.40 16.12 -4.41
CA LYS A 29 16.13 14.84 -3.70
C LYS A 29 15.82 15.02 -2.22
N GLY A 30 16.56 15.89 -1.52
CA GLY A 30 16.32 16.19 -0.10
C GLY A 30 14.96 16.82 0.16
N VAL A 31 14.52 17.74 -0.71
CA VAL A 31 13.20 18.38 -0.62
C VAL A 31 12.09 17.36 -0.85
N VAL A 32 12.23 16.49 -1.85
CA VAL A 32 11.24 15.42 -2.11
C VAL A 32 11.10 14.50 -0.89
N VAL A 33 12.21 14.07 -0.29
CA VAL A 33 12.18 13.25 0.93
C VAL A 33 11.56 14.01 2.10
N ALA A 34 11.87 15.30 2.26
CA ALA A 34 11.29 16.14 3.30
C ALA A 34 9.77 16.31 3.14
N ILE A 35 9.26 16.47 1.91
CA ILE A 35 7.82 16.52 1.63
C ILE A 35 7.17 15.19 1.99
N ILE A 36 7.74 14.06 1.56
CA ILE A 36 7.20 12.72 1.88
C ILE A 36 7.14 12.52 3.40
N LEU A 37 8.19 12.90 4.13
CA LEU A 37 8.20 12.86 5.60
C LEU A 37 7.12 13.78 6.20
N GLY A 38 6.99 15.00 5.67
CA GLY A 38 5.96 15.95 6.10
C GLY A 38 4.54 15.43 5.90
N THR A 39 4.27 14.63 4.87
CA THR A 39 2.93 14.03 4.70
C THR A 39 2.58 13.01 5.79
N ILE A 40 3.58 12.39 6.43
CA ILE A 40 3.35 11.39 7.49
C ILE A 40 3.02 12.08 8.82
N THR A 41 3.45 13.33 9.02
CA THR A 41 3.16 14.08 10.26
C THR A 41 1.73 14.62 10.29
N LEU A 42 1.08 14.74 9.13
CA LEU A 42 -0.30 15.21 9.04
C LEU A 42 -1.29 14.12 9.51
N PRO A 43 -2.13 14.40 10.52
CA PRO A 43 -3.15 13.45 10.94
C PRO A 43 -4.19 13.27 9.83
N TYR A 44 -4.56 12.02 9.55
CA TYR A 44 -5.46 11.67 8.45
C TYR A 44 -6.80 12.44 8.48
N ALA A 45 -7.32 12.73 9.68
CA ALA A 45 -8.56 13.48 9.87
C ALA A 45 -8.54 14.90 9.28
N VAL A 46 -7.37 15.54 9.23
CA VAL A 46 -7.21 16.91 8.68
C VAL A 46 -7.32 16.91 7.15
N VAL A 47 -6.80 15.85 6.50
CA VAL A 47 -6.80 15.73 5.04
C VAL A 47 -8.13 15.15 4.53
N LEU A 48 -8.87 14.45 5.37
CA LEU A 48 -10.08 13.71 5.00
C LEU A 48 -11.17 14.59 4.36
N ILE A 49 -11.50 15.74 4.97
CA ILE A 49 -12.56 16.63 4.48
C ILE A 49 -12.16 17.27 3.14
N PRO A 50 -10.97 17.91 3.00
CA PRO A 50 -10.51 18.42 1.71
C PRO A 50 -10.48 17.34 0.62
N GLN A 51 -9.99 16.14 0.96
CA GLN A 51 -9.94 15.02 0.02
C GLN A 51 -11.35 14.59 -0.42
N PHE A 52 -12.32 14.55 0.50
CA PHE A 52 -13.71 14.25 0.16
C PHE A 52 -14.30 15.29 -0.78
N ILE A 53 -14.13 16.59 -0.49
CA ILE A 53 -14.63 17.67 -1.35
C ILE A 53 -14.03 17.54 -2.76
N MET A 54 -12.71 17.37 -2.85
CA MET A 54 -12.02 17.23 -4.13
C MET A 54 -12.53 16.04 -4.96
N VAL A 55 -12.64 14.85 -4.34
CA VAL A 55 -13.04 13.63 -5.06
C VAL A 55 -14.54 13.61 -5.37
N ALA A 56 -15.38 13.99 -4.42
CA ALA A 56 -16.84 13.90 -4.53
C ALA A 56 -17.44 15.06 -5.32
N ARG A 57 -16.99 16.29 -5.07
CA ARG A 57 -17.56 17.51 -5.66
C ARG A 57 -16.84 17.92 -6.94
N ASP A 58 -15.52 18.07 -6.87
CA ASP A 58 -14.76 18.67 -7.98
C ASP A 58 -14.55 17.67 -9.11
N PHE A 59 -14.16 16.44 -8.76
CA PHE A 59 -13.98 15.35 -9.74
C PHE A 59 -15.25 14.54 -10.00
N LYS A 60 -16.28 14.67 -9.16
CA LYS A 60 -17.56 13.94 -9.28
C LYS A 60 -17.38 12.41 -9.35
N LEU A 61 -16.37 11.89 -8.64
CA LEU A 61 -16.02 10.46 -8.64
C LEU A 61 -16.65 9.67 -7.48
N ALA A 62 -17.53 10.27 -6.67
CA ALA A 62 -18.19 9.58 -5.56
C ALA A 62 -18.94 8.32 -6.04
N ASN A 63 -19.01 7.30 -5.17
CA ASN A 63 -19.61 6.00 -5.49
C ASN A 63 -18.91 5.20 -6.61
N THR A 64 -17.63 5.48 -6.90
CA THR A 64 -16.85 4.74 -7.89
C THR A 64 -15.69 3.98 -7.24
N TRP A 65 -15.26 2.90 -7.89
CA TRP A 65 -14.08 2.13 -7.48
C TRP A 65 -12.80 2.98 -7.55
N VAL A 66 -12.74 3.91 -8.50
CA VAL A 66 -11.63 4.85 -8.68
C VAL A 66 -11.46 5.72 -7.44
N ALA A 67 -12.56 6.25 -6.88
CA ALA A 67 -12.52 7.05 -5.67
C ALA A 67 -12.03 6.30 -4.43
N LEU A 68 -12.17 4.97 -4.39
CA LEU A 68 -11.62 4.15 -3.32
C LEU A 68 -10.13 3.83 -3.50
N ILE A 69 -9.69 3.65 -4.76
CA ILE A 69 -8.34 3.18 -5.06
C ILE A 69 -7.37 4.35 -5.16
N VAL A 70 -7.68 5.36 -5.96
CA VAL A 70 -6.73 6.39 -6.42
C VAL A 70 -6.23 7.29 -5.30
N PRO A 71 -7.08 7.89 -4.44
CA PRO A 71 -6.61 8.82 -3.42
C PRO A 71 -5.54 8.25 -2.48
N PRO A 72 -5.68 7.00 -1.95
CA PRO A 72 -4.64 6.43 -1.09
C PRO A 72 -3.47 5.77 -1.84
N LEU A 73 -3.41 5.79 -3.19
CA LEU A 73 -2.43 5.00 -3.98
C LEU A 73 -0.99 5.31 -3.59
N PHE A 74 -0.68 6.58 -3.42
CA PHE A 74 0.66 7.03 -3.07
C PHE A 74 0.85 6.98 -1.56
N ASN A 75 1.35 5.85 -1.07
CA ASN A 75 1.59 5.64 0.35
C ASN A 75 3.01 6.07 0.75
N SER A 76 3.13 7.20 1.45
CA SER A 76 4.42 7.78 1.86
C SER A 76 5.27 6.83 2.71
N LEU A 77 4.65 6.09 3.63
CA LEU A 77 5.36 5.08 4.43
C LEU A 77 5.90 3.95 3.55
N GLY A 78 5.11 3.48 2.57
CA GLY A 78 5.54 2.48 1.60
C GLY A 78 6.73 2.94 0.76
N VAL A 79 6.75 4.20 0.34
CA VAL A 79 7.90 4.78 -0.40
C VAL A 79 9.16 4.75 0.46
N LEU A 80 9.07 5.20 1.72
CA LEU A 80 10.22 5.22 2.62
C LEU A 80 10.69 3.82 3.01
N PHE A 81 9.74 2.90 3.22
CA PHE A 81 10.01 1.49 3.48
C PHE A 81 10.82 0.86 2.33
N MET A 82 10.38 1.04 1.09
CA MET A 82 11.10 0.54 -0.09
C MET A 82 12.42 1.26 -0.31
N ARG A 83 12.48 2.58 -0.11
CA ARG A 83 13.73 3.34 -0.14
C ARG A 83 14.76 2.78 0.84
N GLN A 84 14.34 2.45 2.06
CA GLN A 84 15.23 1.87 3.06
C GLN A 84 15.69 0.48 2.63
N SER A 85 14.76 -0.37 2.17
CA SER A 85 15.09 -1.70 1.67
C SER A 85 16.11 -1.66 0.53
N PHE A 86 15.92 -0.78 -0.45
CA PHE A 86 16.83 -0.69 -1.58
C PHE A 86 18.18 -0.09 -1.18
N SER A 87 18.23 0.85 -0.23
CA SER A 87 19.48 1.45 0.25
C SER A 87 20.40 0.45 0.95
N MET A 88 19.86 -0.59 1.58
CA MET A 88 20.63 -1.64 2.26
C MET A 88 21.30 -2.63 1.31
N MET A 89 20.91 -2.66 0.03
CA MET A 89 21.49 -3.59 -0.94
C MET A 89 22.87 -3.10 -1.42
N PRO A 90 23.83 -4.00 -1.69
CA PRO A 90 25.15 -3.61 -2.21
C PRO A 90 25.01 -2.83 -3.53
N GLY A 91 25.60 -1.64 -3.60
CA GLY A 91 25.57 -0.79 -4.81
C GLY A 91 26.28 -1.42 -6.00
N ASP A 92 27.42 -2.06 -5.74
CA ASP A 92 28.30 -2.66 -6.73
C ASP A 92 27.59 -3.66 -7.67
N LEU A 93 26.58 -4.37 -7.15
CA LEU A 93 25.76 -5.29 -7.95
C LEU A 93 25.01 -4.58 -9.08
N PHE A 94 24.50 -3.38 -8.80
CA PHE A 94 23.75 -2.59 -9.77
C PHE A 94 24.69 -1.82 -10.70
N ASP A 95 25.85 -1.38 -10.19
CA ASP A 95 26.86 -0.70 -10.98
C ASP A 95 27.50 -1.64 -12.02
N ALA A 96 27.73 -2.91 -11.66
CA ALA A 96 28.17 -3.93 -12.61
C ALA A 96 27.18 -4.09 -13.79
N ALA A 97 25.87 -4.16 -13.51
CA ALA A 97 24.84 -4.24 -14.55
C ALA A 97 24.80 -2.98 -15.44
N ARG A 98 25.10 -1.80 -14.89
CA ARG A 98 25.22 -0.55 -15.67
C ARG A 98 26.44 -0.57 -16.58
N VAL A 99 27.57 -1.10 -16.12
CA VAL A 99 28.79 -1.28 -16.94
C VAL A 99 28.53 -2.23 -18.10
N GLU A 100 27.71 -3.27 -17.90
CA GLU A 100 27.24 -4.17 -18.96
C GLU A 100 26.19 -3.53 -19.91
N GLY A 101 25.86 -2.25 -19.74
CA GLY A 101 24.92 -1.52 -20.59
C GLY A 101 23.45 -1.91 -20.36
N VAL A 102 23.12 -2.57 -19.25
CA VAL A 102 21.73 -2.92 -18.92
C VAL A 102 20.94 -1.65 -18.59
N LYS A 103 19.82 -1.43 -19.30
CA LYS A 103 18.92 -0.29 -19.07
C LYS A 103 18.38 -0.31 -17.63
N GLU A 104 18.26 0.85 -16.99
CA GLU A 104 17.92 0.86 -15.55
C GLU A 104 16.56 0.22 -15.23
N TRP A 105 15.53 0.41 -16.05
CA TRP A 105 14.24 -0.24 -15.79
C TRP A 105 14.36 -1.78 -15.76
N ARG A 106 15.34 -2.36 -16.48
CA ARG A 106 15.65 -3.79 -16.41
C ARG A 106 16.39 -4.13 -15.13
N ILE A 107 17.34 -3.30 -14.69
CA ILE A 107 18.02 -3.46 -13.39
C ILE A 107 16.99 -3.47 -12.27
N PHE A 108 16.04 -2.53 -12.30
CA PHE A 108 14.94 -2.48 -11.34
C PHE A 108 14.07 -3.76 -11.38
N LEU A 109 13.55 -4.13 -12.55
CA LEU A 109 12.61 -5.24 -12.67
C LEU A 109 13.24 -6.63 -12.45
N PHE A 110 14.45 -6.85 -12.94
CA PHE A 110 15.07 -8.18 -13.01
C PHE A 110 16.17 -8.40 -11.97
N VAL A 111 16.68 -7.35 -11.33
CA VAL A 111 17.71 -7.47 -10.28
C VAL A 111 17.16 -6.98 -8.95
N ALA A 112 16.73 -5.71 -8.87
CA ALA A 112 16.33 -5.10 -7.60
C ALA A 112 15.04 -5.69 -7.02
N LEU A 113 13.96 -5.83 -7.82
CA LEU A 113 12.69 -6.37 -7.34
C LEU A 113 12.79 -7.84 -6.86
N PRO A 114 13.48 -8.76 -7.58
CA PRO A 114 13.69 -10.12 -7.09
C PRO A 114 14.44 -10.19 -5.77
N LEU A 115 15.46 -9.35 -5.59
CA LEU A 115 16.20 -9.23 -4.33
C LEU A 115 15.33 -8.65 -3.21
N ALA A 116 14.42 -7.72 -3.55
CA ALA A 116 13.49 -7.11 -2.62
C ALA A 116 12.26 -7.98 -2.32
N ARG A 117 12.13 -9.20 -2.86
CA ARG A 117 10.93 -10.06 -2.69
C ARG A 117 10.43 -10.17 -1.25
N PRO A 118 11.27 -10.39 -0.22
CA PRO A 118 10.80 -10.45 1.17
C PRO A 118 10.17 -9.13 1.62
N MET A 119 10.79 -8.01 1.24
CA MET A 119 10.32 -6.67 1.60
C MET A 119 9.07 -6.27 0.81
N LEU A 120 8.98 -6.64 -0.46
CA LEU A 120 7.77 -6.48 -1.28
C LEU A 120 6.59 -7.26 -0.70
N ALA A 121 6.82 -8.48 -0.21
CA ALA A 121 5.80 -9.27 0.45
C ALA A 121 5.32 -8.61 1.75
N ALA A 122 6.24 -8.10 2.57
CA ALA A 122 5.91 -7.34 3.77
C ALA A 122 5.09 -6.09 3.46
N LEU A 123 5.52 -5.30 2.48
CA LEU A 123 4.81 -4.11 2.05
C LEU A 123 3.42 -4.44 1.50
N ALA A 124 3.30 -5.48 0.68
CA ALA A 124 2.02 -5.93 0.14
C ALA A 124 1.03 -6.31 1.25
N ILE A 125 1.48 -7.02 2.28
CA ILE A 125 0.64 -7.32 3.45
C ILE A 125 0.22 -6.03 4.15
N ILE A 126 1.15 -5.13 4.47
CA ILE A 126 0.85 -3.87 5.18
C ILE A 126 -0.21 -3.05 4.41
N LEU A 127 0.00 -2.86 3.10
CA LEU A 127 -0.91 -2.08 2.25
C LEU A 127 -2.26 -2.78 2.03
N PHE A 128 -2.27 -4.10 1.90
CA PHE A 128 -3.50 -4.87 1.80
C PHE A 128 -4.34 -4.74 3.07
N LEU A 129 -3.74 -4.93 4.24
CA LEU A 129 -4.43 -4.80 5.53
C LEU A 129 -4.94 -3.38 5.72
N ALA A 130 -4.14 -2.37 5.38
CA ALA A 130 -4.55 -0.96 5.45
C ALA A 130 -5.78 -0.68 4.57
N SER A 131 -5.82 -1.21 3.35
CA SER A 131 -6.94 -1.04 2.42
C SER A 131 -8.17 -1.84 2.83
N TRP A 132 -7.97 -3.10 3.24
CA TRP A 132 -9.02 -4.02 3.62
C TRP A 132 -9.74 -3.59 4.90
N ASN A 133 -9.00 -3.06 5.88
CA ASN A 133 -9.55 -2.57 7.13
C ASN A 133 -10.07 -1.12 7.05
N ASN A 134 -9.91 -0.45 5.91
CA ASN A 134 -10.32 0.94 5.78
C ASN A 134 -11.85 1.07 5.86
N TYR A 135 -12.31 1.74 6.91
CA TYR A 135 -13.72 1.97 7.17
C TYR A 135 -14.15 3.41 6.85
N LEU A 136 -13.39 4.39 7.33
CA LEU A 136 -13.80 5.81 7.30
C LEU A 136 -13.91 6.36 5.88
N TRP A 137 -12.93 6.11 5.01
CA TRP A 137 -12.95 6.66 3.65
C TRP A 137 -14.09 6.08 2.80
N PRO A 138 -14.27 4.75 2.71
CA PRO A 138 -15.38 4.17 1.96
C PRO A 138 -16.75 4.59 2.49
N LEU A 139 -16.90 4.72 3.82
CA LEU A 139 -18.15 5.18 4.43
C LEU A 139 -18.55 6.58 3.95
N LEU A 140 -17.58 7.48 3.79
CA LEU A 140 -17.83 8.85 3.36
C LEU A 140 -18.07 8.96 1.85
N ILE A 141 -17.26 8.28 1.04
CA ILE A 141 -17.24 8.49 -0.41
C ILE A 141 -18.23 7.59 -1.19
N ASN A 142 -18.65 6.47 -0.58
CA ASN A 142 -19.62 5.55 -1.17
C ASN A 142 -20.90 5.50 -0.31
N SER A 143 -21.93 6.18 -0.78
CA SER A 143 -23.25 6.24 -0.14
C SER A 143 -24.24 5.21 -0.70
N LYS A 144 -23.94 4.58 -1.86
CA LYS A 144 -24.82 3.57 -2.47
C LYS A 144 -24.65 2.19 -1.83
N PRO A 145 -25.74 1.45 -1.49
CA PRO A 145 -25.66 0.11 -0.89
C PRO A 145 -24.81 -0.88 -1.69
N GLY A 146 -24.90 -0.86 -3.03
CA GLY A 146 -24.12 -1.74 -3.91
C GLY A 146 -22.64 -1.39 -4.04
N ALA A 147 -22.18 -0.29 -3.45
CA ALA A 147 -20.79 0.18 -3.50
C ALA A 147 -20.09 0.12 -2.14
N MET A 148 -20.74 -0.43 -1.11
CA MET A 148 -20.16 -0.54 0.23
C MET A 148 -19.03 -1.57 0.25
N THR A 149 -17.95 -1.24 0.95
CA THR A 149 -16.92 -2.22 1.29
C THR A 149 -17.41 -3.13 2.41
N ALA A 150 -16.80 -4.30 2.53
CA ALA A 150 -17.24 -5.29 3.50
C ALA A 150 -17.18 -4.79 4.98
N PRO A 151 -16.17 -4.00 5.42
CA PRO A 151 -16.21 -3.35 6.73
C PRO A 151 -17.36 -2.36 6.90
N VAL A 152 -17.67 -1.56 5.87
CA VAL A 152 -18.78 -0.59 5.90
C VAL A 152 -20.12 -1.32 6.01
N ALA A 153 -20.32 -2.38 5.23
CA ALA A 153 -21.51 -3.21 5.30
C ALA A 153 -21.67 -3.86 6.69
N LEU A 154 -20.58 -4.35 7.30
CA LEU A 154 -20.63 -4.90 8.65
C LEU A 154 -21.05 -3.86 9.69
N GLY A 155 -20.58 -2.61 9.54
CA GLY A 155 -20.97 -1.49 10.39
C GLY A 155 -22.47 -1.20 10.40
N THR A 156 -23.20 -1.53 9.32
CA THR A 156 -24.65 -1.34 9.24
C THR A 156 -25.44 -2.26 10.20
N LEU A 157 -24.81 -3.32 10.72
CA LEU A 157 -25.43 -4.22 11.71
C LEU A 157 -25.49 -3.62 13.13
N ILE A 158 -24.78 -2.51 13.36
CA ILE A 158 -24.84 -1.73 14.59
C ILE A 158 -25.95 -0.69 14.43
N GLY A 159 -27.18 -1.08 14.74
CA GLY A 159 -28.34 -0.17 14.73
C GLY A 159 -28.49 0.61 16.02
N LEU A 160 -29.22 1.73 15.96
CA LEU A 160 -29.49 2.61 17.12
C LEU A 160 -30.34 1.93 18.22
N THR A 161 -31.17 0.96 17.86
CA THR A 161 -32.13 0.31 18.78
C THR A 161 -31.92 -1.19 18.94
N LYS A 162 -31.29 -1.85 17.96
CA LYS A 162 -30.93 -3.27 18.00
C LYS A 162 -29.58 -3.48 17.36
N VAL A 163 -28.72 -4.24 18.03
CA VAL A 163 -27.40 -4.63 17.55
C VAL A 163 -27.40 -6.13 17.31
N SER A 164 -27.07 -6.56 16.09
CA SER A 164 -26.96 -7.99 15.77
C SER A 164 -25.57 -8.50 16.14
N TRP A 165 -25.34 -8.78 17.42
CA TRP A 165 -24.04 -9.27 17.91
C TRP A 165 -23.57 -10.54 17.19
N GLY A 166 -24.49 -11.48 16.95
CA GLY A 166 -24.19 -12.70 16.19
C GLY A 166 -23.76 -12.42 14.76
N GLY A 167 -24.45 -11.50 14.07
CA GLY A 167 -24.07 -11.08 12.71
C GLY A 167 -22.73 -10.35 12.66
N ILE A 168 -22.46 -9.48 13.64
CA ILE A 168 -21.20 -8.74 13.75
C ILE A 168 -20.03 -9.71 13.98
N MET A 169 -20.17 -10.66 14.91
CA MET A 169 -19.14 -11.66 15.20
C MET A 169 -18.89 -12.56 13.99
N ALA A 170 -19.94 -13.08 13.35
CA ALA A 170 -19.81 -13.90 12.14
C ALA A 170 -19.13 -13.13 11.00
N GLY A 171 -19.55 -11.88 10.77
CA GLY A 171 -18.94 -11.02 9.76
C GLY A 171 -17.48 -10.67 10.07
N ALA A 172 -17.13 -10.39 11.32
CA ALA A 172 -15.75 -10.14 11.73
C ALA A 172 -14.84 -11.34 11.46
N VAL A 173 -15.32 -12.57 11.72
CA VAL A 173 -14.59 -13.79 11.37
C VAL A 173 -14.41 -13.89 9.85
N MET A 174 -15.48 -13.68 9.06
CA MET A 174 -15.40 -13.69 7.60
C MET A 174 -14.44 -12.65 7.04
N LEU A 175 -14.40 -11.43 7.61
CA LEU A 175 -13.49 -10.36 7.19
C LEU A 175 -12.03 -10.68 7.53
N THR A 176 -11.78 -11.49 8.56
CA THR A 176 -10.44 -11.90 8.96
C THR A 176 -9.84 -12.95 8.02
N VAL A 177 -10.68 -13.82 7.43
CA VAL A 177 -10.23 -14.92 6.55
C VAL A 177 -9.37 -14.42 5.37
N PRO A 178 -9.77 -13.42 4.56
CA PRO A 178 -8.94 -12.91 3.46
C PRO A 178 -7.58 -12.39 3.91
N MET A 179 -7.51 -11.77 5.09
CA MET A 179 -6.26 -11.25 5.66
C MET A 179 -5.29 -12.41 5.97
N LEU A 180 -5.82 -13.48 6.58
CA LEU A 180 -5.04 -14.70 6.85
C LEU A 180 -4.57 -15.38 5.56
N VAL A 181 -5.44 -15.47 4.54
CA VAL A 181 -5.07 -16.03 3.24
C VAL A 181 -3.91 -15.25 2.61
N VAL A 182 -4.00 -13.92 2.57
CA VAL A 182 -2.92 -13.07 2.02
C VAL A 182 -1.63 -13.24 2.82
N PHE A 183 -1.71 -13.27 4.15
CA PHE A 183 -0.55 -13.51 5.00
C PHE A 183 0.10 -14.87 4.71
N VAL A 184 -0.68 -15.96 4.69
CA VAL A 184 -0.17 -17.33 4.47
C VAL A 184 0.45 -17.49 3.07
N LEU A 185 -0.10 -16.84 2.05
CA LEU A 185 0.47 -16.88 0.69
C LEU A 185 1.79 -16.11 0.59
N LEU A 186 1.95 -15.05 1.37
CA LEU A 186 3.12 -14.16 1.31
C LEU A 186 4.21 -14.50 2.34
N GLN A 187 3.88 -15.18 3.45
CA GLN A 187 4.81 -15.52 4.54
C GLN A 187 6.07 -16.28 4.06
N ARG A 188 5.93 -17.10 3.01
CA ARG A 188 7.05 -17.87 2.43
C ARG A 188 8.22 -17.01 1.95
N HIS A 189 7.95 -15.75 1.56
CA HIS A 189 8.99 -14.83 1.11
C HIS A 189 9.85 -14.30 2.26
N PHE A 190 9.30 -14.24 3.48
CA PHE A 190 10.05 -13.83 4.68
C PHE A 190 11.10 -14.89 5.03
N VAL A 191 10.71 -16.17 5.03
CA VAL A 191 11.60 -17.30 5.34
C VAL A 191 12.75 -17.40 4.33
N ALA A 192 12.47 -17.20 3.04
CA ALA A 192 13.49 -17.19 2.00
C ALA A 192 14.50 -16.04 2.15
N GLY A 193 14.06 -14.86 2.62
CA GLY A 193 14.94 -13.71 2.84
C GLY A 193 15.90 -13.87 4.02
N ILE A 194 15.44 -14.47 5.11
CA ILE A 194 16.26 -14.75 6.30
C ILE A 194 17.30 -15.83 5.97
N ALA A 195 16.91 -16.88 5.25
CA ALA A 195 17.82 -17.96 4.85
C ALA A 195 18.95 -17.48 3.93
N ALA A 196 18.68 -16.58 2.99
CA ALA A 196 19.70 -16.02 2.09
C ALA A 196 20.70 -15.08 2.81
N GLY A 197 20.29 -14.41 3.89
CA GLY A 197 21.15 -13.56 4.71
C GLY A 197 22.08 -14.33 5.66
N ALA A 198 21.79 -15.60 5.94
CA ALA A 198 22.58 -16.44 6.85
C ALA A 198 23.80 -17.13 6.19
N ILE A 199 23.92 -17.05 4.85
CA ILE A 199 24.98 -17.71 4.08
C ILE A 199 26.02 -16.68 3.58
N LYS A 200 26.18 -15.55 4.27
CA LYS A 200 27.12 -14.50 3.90
C LYS A 200 28.08 -14.17 5.03
#